data_AF-A0A7W4WFL3-F1
#
_entry.id   AF-A0A7W4WFL3-F1
#
_cell.length_a   1.000
_cell.length_b   1.000
_cell.length_c   1.000
_cell.angle_alpha   90.00
_cell.angle_beta   90.00
_cell.angle_gamma   90.00
#
_symmetry.space_group_name_H-M   'P 1'
#
loop_
_entity.id
_entity.type
_entity.pdbx_description
1 polymer ?
#
loop_
_entity_poly.entity_id
_entity_poly.type
_entity_poly.pdbx_seq_one_letter_code
_entity_poly.pdbx_strand_id
1 'polypeptide(L)'
;MTDLNPTSTIRILTTGGTIEKSYSEADGTLKNRASIIRDGLIASLRLPYTHLELESVLNKDSLEMDDSDRQLIADAIARTAGQGEPIVVLHGTDTMSDTAEYCHRALGRPPVAVVFTGAMKPMGFIDSDARQNVTEALLAARLLSPGFYIAFHNRVFPVPGVRKNRETGTFEAVAVN
;
A
#
# COMPACT_ATOMS: atom_id res chain seq x y z
N MET A 1 28.53 -17.71 -15.61
CA MET A 1 27.52 -18.35 -14.75
C MET A 1 26.28 -17.50 -14.81
N THR A 2 25.12 -18.07 -15.13
CA THR A 2 23.83 -17.38 -15.02
C THR A 2 23.56 -17.12 -13.54
N ASP A 3 23.28 -15.87 -13.18
CA ASP A 3 22.84 -15.55 -11.82
C ASP A 3 21.46 -16.19 -11.58
N LEU A 4 21.39 -17.07 -10.59
CA LEU A 4 20.14 -17.75 -10.20
C LEU A 4 19.31 -16.93 -9.21
N ASN A 5 19.81 -15.77 -8.75
CA ASN A 5 19.15 -14.92 -7.76
C ASN A 5 18.93 -13.49 -8.32
N PRO A 6 18.19 -13.34 -9.42
CA PRO A 6 17.95 -12.03 -10.00
C PRO A 6 17.23 -11.13 -9.00
N THR A 7 17.63 -9.86 -8.96
CA THR A 7 16.91 -8.84 -8.21
C THR A 7 15.57 -8.54 -8.88
N SER A 8 14.53 -8.33 -8.08
CA SER A 8 13.20 -7.93 -8.57
C SER A 8 12.79 -6.60 -7.95
N THR A 9 12.06 -5.79 -8.71
CA THR A 9 11.53 -4.52 -8.25
C THR A 9 10.10 -4.69 -7.75
N ILE A 10 9.75 -4.01 -6.65
CA ILE A 10 8.37 -3.77 -6.24
C ILE A 10 8.17 -2.27 -6.19
N ARG A 11 7.11 -1.80 -6.85
CA ARG A 11 6.72 -0.40 -6.88
C ARG A 11 5.85 -0.09 -5.68
N ILE A 12 6.19 0.96 -4.95
CA ILE A 12 5.43 1.41 -3.80
C ILE A 12 4.83 2.76 -4.12
N LEU A 13 3.50 2.81 -4.18
CA LEU A 13 2.75 4.04 -4.37
C LEU A 13 2.24 4.52 -3.02
N THR A 14 2.58 5.74 -2.61
CA THR A 14 2.07 6.33 -1.35
C THR A 14 1.00 7.37 -1.63
N THR A 15 -0.05 7.36 -0.80
CA THR A 15 -1.21 8.25 -0.97
C THR A 15 -1.44 9.16 0.24
N GLY A 16 -0.62 9.03 1.28
CA GLY A 16 -0.83 9.61 2.60
C GLY A 16 -1.24 8.58 3.65
N GLY A 17 -2.03 9.04 4.63
CA GLY A 17 -2.62 8.19 5.67
C GLY A 17 -1.74 7.95 6.89
N THR A 18 -2.23 7.06 7.77
CA THR A 18 -1.74 6.87 9.15
C THR A 18 -0.26 6.52 9.24
N ILE A 19 0.30 5.79 8.28
CA ILE A 19 1.74 5.45 8.26
C ILE A 19 2.61 6.72 8.20
N GLU A 20 2.18 7.74 7.46
CA GLU A 20 2.91 9.00 7.26
C GLU A 20 2.58 10.07 8.32
N LYS A 21 1.59 9.84 9.20
CA LYS A 21 1.14 10.77 10.26
C LYS A 21 2.12 10.91 11.44
N SER A 22 3.40 10.56 11.33
CA SER A 22 4.37 10.81 12.41
C SER A 22 4.60 12.32 12.58
N TYR A 23 3.77 12.93 13.41
CA TYR A 23 3.81 14.33 13.79
C TYR A 23 4.70 14.46 15.03
N SER A 24 5.82 15.17 14.90
CA SER A 24 6.55 15.72 16.05
C SER A 24 6.23 17.20 16.11
N GLU A 25 5.39 17.61 17.06
CA GLU A 25 5.15 19.03 17.37
C GLU A 25 6.42 19.74 17.88
N ALA A 26 7.45 18.98 18.27
CA ALA A 26 8.67 19.51 18.87
C ALA A 26 9.73 19.98 17.86
N ASP A 27 9.76 19.42 16.64
CA ASP A 27 10.95 19.53 15.78
C ASP A 27 10.85 20.53 14.62
N GLY A 28 9.69 21.17 14.39
CA GLY A 28 9.52 22.30 13.45
C GLY A 28 10.01 22.07 12.01
N THR A 29 10.39 20.84 11.66
CA THR A 29 11.07 20.50 10.41
C THR A 29 10.31 19.35 9.78
N LEU A 30 9.52 19.70 8.77
CA LEU A 30 8.91 18.78 7.83
C LEU A 30 10.03 17.96 7.15
N LYS A 31 10.48 16.87 7.78
CA LYS A 31 11.19 15.83 7.03
C LYS A 31 10.24 15.37 5.94
N ASN A 32 10.73 15.37 4.70
CA ASN A 32 9.95 15.01 3.52
C ASN A 32 9.25 13.66 3.80
N ARG A 33 7.91 13.56 3.71
CA ARG A 33 7.14 12.40 4.23
C ARG A 33 7.55 11.07 3.59
N ALA A 34 7.99 11.11 2.33
CA ALA A 34 8.62 9.98 1.65
C ALA A 34 9.90 9.46 2.33
N SER A 35 10.65 10.33 3.02
CA SER A 35 11.82 9.99 3.82
C SER A 35 11.44 9.27 5.12
N ILE A 36 10.24 9.47 5.69
CA ILE A 36 9.80 8.66 6.86
C ILE A 36 9.57 7.19 6.47
N ILE A 37 8.90 6.96 5.34
CA ILE A 37 8.70 5.59 4.84
C ILE A 37 10.02 4.98 4.38
N ARG A 38 10.84 5.73 3.64
CA ARG A 38 12.14 5.27 3.15
C ARG A 38 13.12 4.99 4.28
N ASP A 39 13.33 5.95 5.18
CA ASP A 39 14.39 5.92 6.19
C ASP A 39 13.95 5.24 7.50
N GLY A 40 12.64 5.11 7.73
CA GLY A 40 12.08 4.39 8.86
C GLY A 40 11.71 2.95 8.49
N LEU A 41 10.64 2.78 7.71
CA LEU A 41 10.10 1.47 7.43
C LEU A 41 10.99 0.66 6.50
N ILE A 42 11.27 1.18 5.31
CA ILE A 42 12.01 0.45 4.27
C ILE A 42 13.45 0.16 4.71
N ALA A 43 14.13 1.14 5.30
CA ALA A 43 15.49 0.96 5.82
C ALA A 43 15.58 -0.08 6.95
N SER A 44 14.49 -0.35 7.68
CA SER A 44 14.45 -1.40 8.70
C SER A 44 14.35 -2.82 8.12
N LEU A 45 14.04 -2.97 6.83
CA LEU A 45 13.87 -4.25 6.16
C LEU A 45 15.17 -4.73 5.51
N ARG A 46 15.48 -6.02 5.66
CA ARG A 46 16.62 -6.65 4.99
C ARG A 46 16.15 -7.39 3.73
N LEU A 47 16.26 -6.73 2.56
CA LEU A 47 15.74 -7.23 1.29
C LEU A 47 16.85 -7.38 0.21
N PRO A 48 17.75 -8.38 0.32
CA PRO A 48 18.95 -8.48 -0.53
C PRO A 48 18.67 -8.68 -2.03
N TYR A 49 17.49 -9.19 -2.39
CA TYR A 49 17.10 -9.47 -3.78
C TYR A 49 15.90 -8.64 -4.25
N THR A 50 15.59 -7.56 -3.52
CA THR A 50 14.42 -6.73 -3.83
C THR A 50 14.80 -5.27 -3.86
N HIS A 51 14.54 -4.65 -5.00
CA HIS A 51 14.56 -3.21 -5.09
C HIS A 51 13.15 -2.67 -4.78
N LEU A 52 13.07 -1.70 -3.88
CA LEU A 52 11.83 -0.99 -3.60
C LEU A 52 11.95 0.40 -4.19
N GLU A 53 11.05 0.74 -5.11
CA GLU A 53 10.99 2.07 -5.67
C GLU A 53 9.71 2.77 -5.22
N LEU A 54 9.88 3.90 -4.54
CA LEU A 54 8.79 4.66 -3.93
C LEU A 54 8.39 5.84 -4.83
N GLU A 55 7.09 6.00 -5.07
CA GLU A 55 6.47 7.15 -5.73
C GLU A 55 5.35 7.69 -4.83
N SER A 56 5.39 8.99 -4.51
CA SER A 56 4.29 9.65 -3.80
C SER A 56 3.28 10.15 -4.83
N VAL A 57 2.08 9.56 -4.80
CA VAL A 57 0.97 9.90 -5.72
C VAL A 57 0.12 11.00 -5.11
N LEU A 58 -0.19 10.88 -3.81
CA LEU A 58 -0.98 11.83 -3.03
C LEU A 58 -0.40 11.96 -1.63
N ASN A 59 -0.91 12.95 -0.90
CA ASN A 59 -0.60 13.15 0.50
C ASN A 59 -1.84 13.67 1.24
N LYS A 60 -2.87 12.83 1.31
CA LYS A 60 -4.19 13.19 1.84
C LYS A 60 -4.66 12.18 2.88
N ASP A 61 -5.47 12.63 3.84
CA ASP A 61 -6.18 11.68 4.71
C ASP A 61 -7.20 10.91 3.86
N SER A 62 -7.30 9.59 4.06
CA SER A 62 -8.25 8.75 3.34
C SER A 62 -9.71 9.22 3.49
N LEU A 63 -10.07 9.84 4.61
CA LEU A 63 -11.42 10.39 4.84
C LEU A 63 -11.71 11.64 4.01
N GLU A 64 -10.68 12.33 3.54
CA GLU A 64 -10.84 13.53 2.72
C GLU A 64 -10.78 13.21 1.21
N MET A 65 -10.42 11.97 0.83
CA MET A 65 -10.27 11.58 -0.57
C MET A 65 -11.61 11.48 -1.31
N ASP A 66 -11.67 12.11 -2.46
CA ASP A 66 -12.78 12.02 -3.41
C ASP A 66 -12.43 11.14 -4.63
N ASP A 67 -13.36 11.03 -5.58
CA ASP A 67 -13.16 10.18 -6.76
C ASP A 67 -12.10 10.73 -7.72
N SER A 68 -11.82 12.03 -7.70
CA SER A 68 -10.71 12.60 -8.49
C SER A 68 -9.36 12.20 -7.90
N ASP A 69 -9.24 12.15 -6.57
CA ASP A 69 -8.08 11.58 -5.89
C ASP A 69 -7.89 10.09 -6.24
N ARG A 70 -8.99 9.32 -6.22
CA ARG A 70 -8.96 7.88 -6.57
C ARG A 70 -8.56 7.67 -8.04
N GLN A 71 -8.97 8.56 -8.94
CA GLN A 71 -8.54 8.52 -10.34
C GLN A 71 -7.03 8.73 -10.47
N LEU A 72 -6.44 9.65 -9.71
CA LEU A 72 -4.98 9.85 -9.71
C LEU A 72 -4.23 8.59 -9.26
N ILE A 73 -4.77 7.86 -8.27
CA ILE A 73 -4.23 6.57 -7.83
C ILE A 73 -4.37 5.52 -8.94
N ALA A 74 -5.52 5.43 -9.59
CA ALA A 74 -5.75 4.51 -10.70
C ALA A 74 -4.79 4.78 -11.87
N ASP A 75 -4.58 6.05 -12.24
CA ASP A 75 -3.67 6.45 -13.33
C ASP A 75 -2.22 6.09 -13.00
N ALA A 76 -1.79 6.27 -11.75
CA ALA A 76 -0.48 5.86 -11.28
C ALA A 76 -0.33 4.33 -11.36
N ILE A 77 -1.32 3.57 -10.88
CA ILE A 77 -1.33 2.10 -10.96
C ILE A 77 -1.25 1.65 -12.42
N ALA A 78 -2.05 2.23 -13.32
CA ALA A 78 -2.06 1.85 -14.73
C ALA A 78 -0.70 2.10 -15.41
N ARG A 79 -0.11 3.27 -15.17
CA ARG A 79 1.23 3.63 -15.67
C ARG A 79 2.28 2.64 -15.18
N THR A 80 2.28 2.34 -13.89
CA THR A 80 3.27 1.44 -13.27
C THR A 80 3.07 -0.01 -13.68
N ALA A 81 1.82 -0.49 -13.74
CA ALA A 81 1.51 -1.86 -14.12
C ALA A 81 1.96 -2.19 -15.55
N GLY A 82 1.99 -1.20 -16.45
CA GLY A 82 2.54 -1.34 -17.79
C GLY A 82 4.04 -1.70 -17.84
N GLN A 83 4.77 -1.53 -16.74
CA GLN A 83 6.18 -1.92 -16.59
C GLN A 83 6.35 -3.40 -16.16
N GLY A 84 5.25 -4.09 -15.82
CA GLY A 84 5.29 -5.50 -15.42
C GLY A 84 5.75 -5.75 -13.99
N GLU A 85 5.92 -4.71 -13.18
CA GLU A 85 6.34 -4.81 -11.78
C GLU A 85 5.12 -4.84 -10.83
N PRO A 86 5.13 -5.70 -9.79
CA PRO A 86 4.06 -5.73 -8.81
C PRO A 86 4.05 -4.45 -7.97
N ILE A 87 2.85 -4.08 -7.51
CA ILE A 87 2.59 -2.79 -6.88
C ILE A 87 2.07 -2.98 -5.46
N VAL A 88 2.64 -2.24 -4.51
CA VAL A 88 2.09 -2.05 -3.17
C VAL A 88 1.61 -0.61 -3.05
N VAL A 89 0.35 -0.41 -2.66
CA VAL A 89 -0.23 0.91 -2.43
C VAL A 89 -0.37 1.13 -0.92
N LEU A 90 0.35 2.13 -0.40
CA LEU A 90 0.24 2.56 0.99
C LEU A 90 -0.87 3.62 1.10
N HIS A 91 -1.92 3.28 1.85
CA HIS A 91 -3.15 4.05 1.93
C HIS A 91 -3.69 4.14 3.37
N GLY A 92 -4.43 5.21 3.65
CA GLY A 92 -5.17 5.34 4.91
C GLY A 92 -6.30 4.30 5.00
N THR A 93 -6.53 3.72 6.17
CA THR A 93 -7.38 2.52 6.27
C THR A 93 -8.88 2.80 6.17
N ASP A 94 -9.33 4.03 6.36
CA ASP A 94 -10.75 4.36 6.47
C ASP A 94 -11.53 4.17 5.16
N THR A 95 -10.90 4.51 4.03
CA THR A 95 -11.52 4.41 2.69
C THR A 95 -10.70 3.53 1.72
N MET A 96 -9.77 2.72 2.26
CA MET A 96 -8.90 1.86 1.44
C MET A 96 -9.69 0.85 0.60
N SER A 97 -10.76 0.24 1.15
CA SER A 97 -11.64 -0.65 0.40
C SER A 97 -12.28 0.07 -0.77
N ASP A 98 -12.74 1.30 -0.55
CA ASP A 98 -13.46 2.09 -1.54
C ASP A 98 -12.53 2.52 -2.68
N THR A 99 -11.30 2.93 -2.34
CA THR A 99 -10.24 3.24 -3.33
C THR A 99 -9.83 2.00 -4.13
N ALA A 100 -9.64 0.85 -3.47
CA ALA A 100 -9.26 -0.38 -4.15
C ALA A 100 -10.37 -0.84 -5.11
N GLU A 101 -11.64 -0.74 -4.71
CA GLU A 101 -12.78 -1.07 -5.55
C GLU A 101 -12.93 -0.08 -6.71
N TYR A 102 -12.72 1.21 -6.48
CA TYR A 102 -12.67 2.21 -7.54
C TYR A 102 -11.62 1.84 -8.61
N CYS A 103 -10.38 1.55 -8.19
CA CYS A 103 -9.31 1.18 -9.09
C CYS A 103 -9.63 -0.12 -9.85
N HIS A 104 -10.23 -1.10 -9.18
CA HIS A 104 -10.69 -2.33 -9.81
C HIS A 104 -11.74 -2.06 -10.90
N ARG A 105 -12.74 -1.21 -10.64
CA ARG A 105 -13.76 -0.84 -11.63
C ARG A 105 -13.17 -0.04 -12.80
N ALA A 106 -12.25 0.88 -12.52
CA ALA A 106 -11.64 1.74 -13.54
C ALA A 106 -10.67 0.98 -14.46
N LEU A 107 -9.91 0.01 -13.92
CA LEU A 107 -8.81 -0.66 -14.63
C LEU A 107 -9.10 -2.12 -14.98
N GLY A 108 -10.14 -2.72 -14.42
CA GLY A 108 -10.45 -4.15 -14.58
C GLY A 108 -9.40 -5.03 -13.89
N ARG A 109 -8.82 -5.97 -14.64
CA ARG A 109 -7.75 -6.84 -14.13
C ARG A 109 -6.38 -6.35 -14.63
N PRO A 110 -5.49 -5.88 -13.74
CA PRO A 110 -4.15 -5.43 -14.13
C PRO A 110 -3.27 -6.63 -14.53
N PRO A 111 -2.17 -6.40 -15.27
CA PRO A 111 -1.21 -7.45 -15.65
C PRO A 111 -0.28 -7.88 -14.50
N VAL A 112 -0.33 -7.20 -13.36
CA VAL A 112 0.49 -7.44 -12.16
C VAL A 112 -0.39 -7.53 -10.91
N ALA A 113 0.15 -8.00 -9.79
CA ALA A 113 -0.53 -7.90 -8.51
C ALA A 113 -0.47 -6.45 -7.99
N VAL A 114 -1.62 -5.93 -7.56
CA VAL A 114 -1.75 -4.61 -6.91
C VAL A 114 -2.31 -4.82 -5.51
N VAL A 115 -1.49 -4.58 -4.49
CA VAL A 115 -1.80 -4.87 -3.09
C VAL A 115 -1.89 -3.57 -2.29
N PHE A 116 -3.09 -3.24 -1.85
CA PHE A 116 -3.33 -2.12 -0.93
C PHE A 116 -3.01 -2.56 0.50
N THR A 117 -2.37 -1.68 1.26
CA THR A 117 -2.12 -1.87 2.68
C THR A 117 -1.96 -0.54 3.41
N GLY A 118 -1.92 -0.59 4.73
CA GLY A 118 -1.84 0.58 5.60
C GLY A 118 -1.52 0.19 7.03
N ALA A 119 -1.85 1.05 7.98
CA ALA A 119 -1.69 0.77 9.40
C ALA A 119 -2.80 1.41 10.22
N MET A 120 -3.20 0.74 11.29
CA MET A 120 -4.09 1.30 12.32
C MET A 120 -3.38 2.34 13.19
N LYS A 121 -2.08 2.16 13.41
CA LYS A 121 -1.27 3.04 14.26
C LYS A 121 -0.11 3.65 13.47
N PRO A 122 0.20 4.94 13.66
CA PRO A 122 1.32 5.58 12.99
C PRO A 122 2.65 4.87 13.29
N MET A 123 3.56 4.93 12.33
CA MET A 123 4.80 4.14 12.35
C MET A 123 5.76 4.48 13.52
N GLY A 124 5.60 5.66 14.14
CA GLY A 124 6.41 6.11 15.27
C GLY A 124 6.04 5.47 16.63
N PHE A 125 4.98 4.69 16.69
CA PHE A 125 4.56 4.00 17.92
C PHE A 125 5.18 2.59 17.99
N ILE A 126 5.62 2.19 19.18
CA ILE A 126 6.27 0.88 19.41
C ILE A 126 5.37 -0.31 19.06
N ASP A 127 4.06 -0.11 19.18
CA ASP A 127 3.01 -1.08 18.91
C ASP A 127 2.32 -0.84 17.55
N SER A 128 3.00 -0.14 16.62
CA SER A 128 2.52 0.06 15.25
C SER A 128 2.50 -1.24 14.46
N ASP A 129 1.39 -1.47 13.77
CA ASP A 129 1.16 -2.56 12.83
C ASP A 129 1.75 -2.28 11.42
N ALA A 130 2.27 -1.08 11.17
CA ALA A 130 2.78 -0.66 9.86
C ALA A 130 3.85 -1.60 9.30
N ARG A 131 4.84 -1.99 10.13
CA ARG A 131 5.92 -2.87 9.68
C ARG A 131 5.42 -4.25 9.28
N GLN A 132 4.49 -4.80 10.07
CA GLN A 132 3.89 -6.10 9.77
C GLN A 132 3.12 -6.02 8.45
N ASN A 133 2.16 -5.10 8.34
CA ASN A 133 1.27 -5.00 7.18
C ASN A 133 2.04 -4.74 5.88
N VAL A 134 3.07 -3.88 5.91
CA VAL A 134 3.89 -3.63 4.71
C VAL A 134 4.74 -4.84 4.33
N THR A 135 5.33 -5.55 5.30
CA THR A 135 6.09 -6.77 5.01
C THR A 135 5.19 -7.84 4.39
N GLU A 136 3.98 -8.01 4.93
CA GLU A 136 2.97 -8.92 4.40
C GLU A 136 2.54 -8.53 2.99
N ALA A 137 2.32 -7.24 2.72
CA ALA A 137 1.96 -6.74 1.40
C ALA A 137 3.07 -6.95 0.36
N LEU A 138 4.34 -6.71 0.73
CA LEU A 138 5.49 -6.94 -0.15
C LEU A 138 5.63 -8.42 -0.54
N LEU A 139 5.35 -9.34 0.41
CA LEU A 139 5.35 -10.77 0.13
C LEU A 139 4.15 -11.17 -0.75
N ALA A 140 2.96 -10.67 -0.41
CA ALA A 140 1.74 -10.91 -1.17
C ALA A 140 1.87 -10.44 -2.64
N ALA A 141 2.43 -9.26 -2.86
CA ALA A 141 2.66 -8.68 -4.19
C ALA A 141 3.51 -9.57 -5.10
N ARG A 142 4.37 -10.44 -4.54
CA ARG A 142 5.19 -11.38 -5.29
C ARG A 142 4.57 -12.76 -5.51
N LEU A 143 3.72 -13.20 -4.61
CA LEU A 143 3.14 -14.54 -4.65
C LEU A 143 1.81 -14.58 -5.40
N LEU A 144 1.08 -13.47 -5.39
CA LEU A 144 -0.27 -13.41 -5.95
C LEU A 144 -0.24 -13.25 -7.47
N SER A 145 -1.23 -13.89 -8.10
CA SER A 145 -1.50 -13.68 -9.53
C SER A 145 -2.01 -12.25 -9.79
N PRO A 146 -1.93 -11.76 -11.04
CA PRO A 146 -2.41 -10.44 -11.39
C PRO A 146 -3.85 -10.17 -10.94
N GLY A 147 -4.08 -9.02 -10.29
CA GLY A 147 -5.34 -8.69 -9.62
C GLY A 147 -5.19 -7.61 -8.55
N PHE A 148 -6.32 -7.19 -7.97
CA PHE A 148 -6.39 -6.22 -6.87
C PHE A 148 -6.64 -6.93 -5.54
N TYR A 149 -5.91 -6.52 -4.51
CA TYR A 149 -5.97 -7.13 -3.18
C TYR A 149 -5.81 -6.10 -2.08
N ILE A 150 -6.32 -6.41 -0.89
CA ILE A 150 -5.93 -5.78 0.38
C ILE A 150 -5.15 -6.80 1.19
N ALA A 151 -3.95 -6.44 1.67
CA ALA A 151 -3.18 -7.24 2.62
C ALA A 151 -3.13 -6.51 3.97
N PHE A 152 -3.69 -7.13 5.01
CA PHE A 152 -3.82 -6.51 6.33
C PHE A 152 -3.93 -7.56 7.43
N HIS A 153 -3.18 -7.39 8.54
CA HIS A 153 -3.22 -8.29 9.71
C HIS A 153 -3.16 -9.79 9.34
N ASN A 154 -2.14 -10.18 8.58
CA ASN A 154 -1.86 -11.55 8.17
C ASN A 154 -2.91 -12.19 7.24
N ARG A 155 -3.75 -11.38 6.60
CA ARG A 155 -4.74 -11.85 5.62
C ARG A 155 -4.62 -11.09 4.31
N VAL A 156 -4.92 -11.79 3.22
CA VAL A 156 -5.09 -11.21 1.89
C VAL A 156 -6.55 -11.34 1.50
N PHE A 157 -7.15 -10.25 1.06
CA PHE A 157 -8.52 -10.17 0.58
C PHE A 157 -8.53 -9.78 -0.90
N PRO A 158 -9.12 -10.58 -1.79
CA PRO A 158 -9.40 -10.16 -3.16
C PRO A 158 -10.35 -8.96 -3.19
N VAL A 159 -10.18 -8.10 -4.19
CA VAL A 159 -11.10 -6.99 -4.49
C VAL A 159 -11.81 -7.31 -5.81
N PRO A 160 -13.14 -7.18 -5.89
CA PRO A 160 -14.07 -6.67 -4.88
C PRO A 160 -14.41 -7.71 -3.80
N GLY A 161 -15.19 -7.30 -2.78
CA GLY A 161 -15.65 -8.20 -1.72
C GLY A 161 -14.91 -8.07 -0.38
N VAL A 162 -14.38 -6.89 -0.08
CA VAL A 162 -13.69 -6.59 1.17
C VAL A 162 -14.15 -5.24 1.72
N ARG A 163 -14.31 -5.14 3.05
CA ARG A 163 -14.66 -3.88 3.72
C ARG A 163 -13.81 -3.65 4.97
N LYS A 164 -13.75 -2.40 5.41
CA LYS A 164 -13.22 -2.04 6.73
C LYS A 164 -14.20 -2.48 7.84
N ASN A 165 -13.74 -3.32 8.76
CA ASN A 165 -14.45 -3.57 10.03
C ASN A 165 -13.90 -2.61 11.10
N ARG A 166 -14.71 -1.60 11.44
CA ARG A 166 -14.35 -0.57 12.42
C ARG A 166 -14.40 -1.07 13.86
N GLU A 167 -15.24 -2.07 14.15
CA GLU A 167 -15.38 -2.63 15.50
C GLU A 167 -14.14 -3.44 15.89
N THR A 168 -13.61 -4.24 14.96
CA THR A 168 -12.43 -5.09 15.18
C THR A 168 -11.12 -4.45 14.72
N GLY A 169 -11.18 -3.25 14.10
CA GLY A 169 -10.00 -2.52 13.65
C GLY A 169 -9.23 -3.22 12.52
N THR A 170 -9.91 -4.00 11.67
CA THR A 170 -9.27 -4.75 10.57
C THR A 170 -10.12 -4.75 9.30
N PHE A 171 -9.83 -5.63 8.35
CA PHE A 171 -10.62 -5.87 7.13
C PHE A 171 -11.25 -7.26 7.16
N GLU A 172 -12.38 -7.39 6.48
CA GLU A 172 -13.08 -8.66 6.36
C GLU A 172 -13.71 -8.82 4.97
N ALA A 173 -13.89 -10.08 4.58
CA ALA A 173 -14.56 -10.44 3.34
C ALA A 173 -16.07 -10.25 3.47
N VAL A 174 -16.71 -9.79 2.40
CA VAL A 174 -18.16 -9.65 2.28
C VAL A 174 -18.63 -10.20 0.94
N ALA A 175 -19.91 -10.60 0.88
CA ALA A 175 -20.49 -11.08 -0.36
C ALA A 175 -20.46 -9.98 -1.43
N VAL A 176 -20.04 -10.34 -2.64
CA VAL A 176 -20.15 -9.49 -3.82
C VAL A 176 -21.53 -9.76 -4.42
N ASN A 177 -22.42 -8.75 -4.37
CA ASN A 177 -23.74 -8.81 -4.99
C ASN A 177 -23.68 -8.36 -6.45
#